data_AF-A0A4R2CSC1-F1
#
_entry.id   AF-A0A4R2CSC1-F1
#
_cell.length_a   1.000
_cell.length_b   1.000
_cell.length_c   1.000
_cell.angle_alpha   90.00
_cell.angle_beta   90.00
_cell.angle_gamma   90.00
#
_symmetry.space_group_name_H-M   'P 1'
#
loop_
_entity.id
_entity.type
_entity.pdbx_description
1 polymer ?
#
loop_
_entity_poly.entity_id
_entity_poly.type
_entity_poly.pdbx_seq_one_letter_code
_entity_poly.pdbx_strand_id
1 'polypeptide(L)'
;MSGMRITEAAKLLGTTPRMLRYREALGLLPRSRAGRNSQRQYDDRDLAAVKLALELEHRYDVTPAALAFALKALAEPSVAADIRNLGYRTGRLSAPPSLAEIDRERALRWLGRSGVLPPPPHRPR
;
A
#
# COMPACT_ATOMS: atom_id res chain seq x y z
N MET A 1 -10.36 9.48 -26.32
CA MET A 1 -10.48 8.37 -25.35
C MET A 1 -11.21 7.23 -26.05
N SER A 2 -10.48 6.33 -26.72
CA SER A 2 -11.09 5.14 -27.32
C SER A 2 -11.22 4.07 -26.23
N GLY A 3 -12.44 3.61 -25.97
CA GLY A 3 -12.68 2.54 -25.01
C GLY A 3 -12.40 1.17 -25.62
N MET A 4 -11.42 0.45 -25.10
CA MET A 4 -11.05 -0.90 -25.54
C MET A 4 -11.95 -1.96 -24.90
N ARG A 5 -12.39 -2.97 -25.67
CA ARG A 5 -13.21 -4.06 -25.11
C ARG A 5 -12.36 -4.98 -24.23
N ILE A 6 -13.01 -5.65 -23.26
CA ILE A 6 -12.32 -6.58 -22.33
C ILE A 6 -11.49 -7.67 -23.02
N THR A 7 -11.95 -8.15 -24.18
CA THR A 7 -11.24 -9.17 -24.96
C THR A 7 -9.99 -8.63 -25.63
N GLU A 8 -10.01 -7.37 -26.06
CA GLU A 8 -8.85 -6.70 -26.68
C GLU A 8 -7.84 -6.33 -25.59
N ALA A 9 -8.32 -5.78 -24.48
CA ALA A 9 -7.50 -5.47 -23.31
C ALA A 9 -6.76 -6.71 -22.79
N ALA A 10 -7.47 -7.84 -22.69
CA ALA A 10 -6.88 -9.11 -22.27
C ALA A 10 -5.76 -9.56 -23.20
N LYS A 11 -5.98 -9.48 -24.53
CA LYS A 11 -4.95 -9.84 -25.53
C LYS A 11 -3.72 -8.93 -25.42
N LEU A 12 -3.92 -7.62 -25.31
CA LEU A 12 -2.82 -6.65 -25.19
C LEU A 12 -1.97 -6.90 -23.94
N LEU A 13 -2.61 -7.25 -22.83
CA LEU A 13 -1.96 -7.47 -21.54
C LEU A 13 -1.44 -8.91 -21.34
N GLY A 14 -1.58 -9.78 -22.35
CA GLY A 14 -1.18 -11.18 -22.24
C GLY A 14 -1.93 -11.95 -21.14
N THR A 15 -3.18 -11.57 -20.85
CA THR A 15 -4.01 -12.18 -19.80
C THR A 15 -5.34 -12.68 -20.36
N THR A 16 -6.20 -13.23 -19.51
CA THR A 16 -7.53 -13.70 -19.93
C THR A 16 -8.62 -12.70 -19.53
N PRO A 17 -9.74 -12.60 -20.27
CA PRO A 17 -10.86 -11.75 -19.88
C PRO A 17 -11.43 -12.09 -18.49
N ARG A 18 -11.42 -13.37 -18.10
CA ARG A 18 -11.82 -13.81 -16.75
C ARG A 18 -10.92 -13.21 -15.68
N MET A 19 -9.63 -13.15 -15.97
CA MET A 19 -8.59 -12.69 -15.07
C MET A 19 -8.60 -11.16 -14.91
N LEU A 20 -9.01 -10.42 -15.95
CA LEU A 20 -9.35 -8.99 -15.83
C LEU A 20 -10.58 -8.75 -14.94
N ARG A 21 -11.66 -9.52 -15.14
CA ARG A 21 -12.87 -9.42 -14.29
C ARG A 21 -12.56 -9.72 -12.82
N TYR A 22 -11.71 -10.70 -12.55
CA TYR A 22 -11.28 -11.02 -11.20
C TYR A 22 -10.55 -9.83 -10.54
N ARG A 23 -9.64 -9.17 -11.26
CA ARG A 23 -8.94 -7.97 -10.76
C ARG A 23 -9.88 -6.79 -10.53
N GLU A 24 -10.86 -6.58 -11.41
CA GLU A 24 -11.92 -5.58 -11.18
C GLU A 24 -12.73 -5.87 -9.91
N ALA A 25 -13.09 -7.13 -9.69
CA ALA A 25 -13.85 -7.52 -8.49
C ALA A 25 -13.05 -7.28 -7.20
N LEU A 26 -11.72 -7.42 -7.26
CA LEU A 26 -10.81 -7.11 -6.17
C LEU A 26 -10.58 -5.61 -5.95
N GLY A 27 -11.03 -4.75 -6.87
CA GLY A 27 -10.78 -3.30 -6.80
C GLY A 27 -9.40 -2.86 -7.28
N LEU A 28 -8.66 -3.74 -7.98
CA LEU A 28 -7.38 -3.40 -8.62
C LEU A 28 -7.54 -2.55 -9.88
N LEU A 29 -8.78 -2.40 -10.36
CA LEU A 29 -9.14 -1.56 -11.48
C LEU A 29 -10.30 -0.66 -11.05
N PRO A 30 -10.35 0.60 -11.55
CA PRO A 30 -11.57 1.39 -11.43
C PRO A 30 -12.71 0.58 -12.02
N ARG A 31 -13.88 0.55 -11.36
CA ARG A 31 -15.07 -0.09 -11.96
C ARG A 31 -15.29 0.57 -13.32
N SER A 32 -15.17 -0.22 -14.40
CA SER A 32 -15.33 0.27 -15.76
C SER A 32 -16.57 1.16 -15.84
N ARG A 33 -16.45 2.36 -16.43
CA ARG A 33 -17.53 3.37 -16.55
C ARG A 33 -18.69 2.95 -17.47
N ALA A 34 -18.91 1.66 -17.65
CA ALA A 34 -20.09 1.13 -18.30
C ALA A 34 -21.30 1.34 -17.37
N GLY A 35 -22.25 2.17 -17.82
CA GLY A 35 -23.60 2.16 -17.29
C GLY A 35 -24.20 0.74 -17.34
N ARG A 36 -25.22 0.47 -16.52
CA ARG A 36 -25.83 -0.85 -16.27
C ARG A 36 -26.01 -1.80 -17.48
N ASN A 37 -26.09 -1.27 -18.70
CA ASN A 37 -26.35 -2.01 -19.94
C ASN A 37 -25.27 -1.82 -21.03
N SER A 38 -24.13 -1.16 -20.74
CA SER A 38 -23.09 -0.89 -21.74
C SER A 38 -21.92 -1.88 -21.62
N GLN A 39 -21.29 -2.23 -22.75
CA GLN A 39 -20.07 -3.04 -22.74
C GLN A 39 -18.96 -2.29 -21.99
N ARG A 40 -18.24 -3.01 -21.12
CA ARG A 40 -17.09 -2.48 -20.36
C ARG A 40 -16.02 -1.97 -21.33
N GLN A 41 -15.64 -0.72 -21.15
CA GLN A 41 -14.59 -0.05 -21.90
C GLN A 41 -13.43 0.24 -20.95
N TYR A 42 -12.24 -0.21 -21.33
CA TYR A 42 -10.98 0.12 -20.67
C TYR A 42 -10.29 1.24 -21.43
N ASP A 43 -9.84 2.27 -20.73
CA ASP A 43 -8.99 3.29 -21.32
C ASP A 43 -7.50 3.00 -21.09
N ASP A 44 -6.62 3.81 -21.67
CA ASP A 44 -5.18 3.64 -21.55
C ASP A 44 -4.69 3.71 -20.09
N ARG A 45 -5.39 4.46 -19.23
CA ARG A 45 -5.07 4.57 -17.81
C ARG A 45 -5.41 3.29 -17.06
N ASP A 46 -6.55 2.68 -17.38
CA ASP A 46 -6.94 1.38 -16.84
C ASP A 46 -5.92 0.30 -17.24
N LEU A 47 -5.50 0.28 -18.51
CA LEU A 47 -4.50 -0.67 -19.02
C LEU A 47 -3.13 -0.48 -18.35
N ALA A 48 -2.69 0.77 -18.17
CA ALA A 48 -1.45 1.07 -17.46
C ALA A 48 -1.50 0.60 -16.00
N ALA A 49 -2.64 0.76 -15.32
CA ALA A 49 -2.82 0.27 -13.96
C ALA A 49 -2.75 -1.27 -13.87
N VAL A 50 -3.38 -2.00 -14.80
CA VAL A 50 -3.26 -3.48 -14.85
C VAL A 50 -1.81 -3.89 -15.08
N LYS A 51 -1.12 -3.24 -16.01
CA LYS A 51 0.27 -3.55 -16.31
C LYS A 51 1.15 -3.39 -15.06
N LEU A 52 1.01 -2.28 -14.34
CA LEU A 52 1.72 -2.08 -13.08
C LEU A 52 1.37 -3.15 -12.04
N ALA A 53 0.08 -3.49 -11.89
CA ALA A 53 -0.33 -4.54 -10.96
C ALA A 53 0.33 -5.88 -11.29
N LEU A 54 0.36 -6.28 -12.56
CA LEU A 54 1.03 -7.50 -13.02
C LEU A 54 2.54 -7.47 -12.73
N GLU A 55 3.20 -6.33 -12.96
CA GLU A 55 4.62 -6.15 -12.64
C GLU A 55 4.89 -6.30 -11.13
N LEU A 56 4.01 -5.75 -10.26
CA LEU A 56 4.13 -5.86 -8.81
C LEU A 56 3.86 -7.29 -8.31
N GLU A 57 2.82 -7.93 -8.84
CA GLU A 57 2.49 -9.33 -8.57
C GLU A 57 3.69 -10.22 -8.86
N HIS A 58 4.33 -10.04 -10.02
CA HIS A 58 5.51 -10.81 -10.39
C HIS A 58 6.75 -10.46 -9.55
N ARG A 59 7.03 -9.16 -9.35
CA ARG A 59 8.23 -8.70 -8.63
C ARG A 59 8.26 -9.15 -7.18
N TYR A 60 7.11 -9.13 -6.52
CA TYR A 60 7.01 -9.47 -5.09
C TYR A 60 6.49 -10.88 -4.83
N ASP A 61 6.24 -11.67 -5.90
CA ASP A 61 5.64 -13.00 -5.82
C ASP A 61 4.36 -13.02 -4.98
N VAL A 62 3.46 -12.07 -5.28
CA VAL A 62 2.20 -11.90 -4.55
C VAL A 62 1.00 -12.19 -5.42
N THR A 63 -0.05 -12.72 -4.80
CA THR A 63 -1.33 -12.94 -5.49
C THR A 63 -2.05 -11.62 -5.74
N PRO A 64 -2.96 -11.56 -6.74
CA PRO A 64 -3.79 -10.37 -6.97
C PRO A 64 -4.59 -9.96 -5.72
N ALA A 65 -5.09 -10.94 -4.95
CA ALA A 65 -5.83 -10.66 -3.73
C ALA A 65 -4.95 -10.02 -2.63
N ALA A 66 -3.70 -10.46 -2.50
CA ALA A 66 -2.75 -9.87 -1.56
C ALA A 66 -2.41 -8.42 -1.95
N LEU A 67 -2.18 -8.17 -3.24
CA LEU A 67 -1.94 -6.82 -3.73
C LEU A 67 -3.16 -5.90 -3.51
N ALA A 68 -4.36 -6.40 -3.78
CA ALA A 68 -5.60 -5.66 -3.54
C ALA A 68 -5.79 -5.33 -2.06
N PHE A 69 -5.51 -6.28 -1.18
CA PHE A 69 -5.57 -6.08 0.26
C PHE A 69 -4.51 -5.07 0.74
N ALA A 70 -3.30 -5.08 0.16
CA ALA A 70 -2.29 -4.07 0.47
C ALA A 70 -2.74 -2.66 0.07
N LEU A 71 -3.35 -2.49 -1.11
CA LEU A 71 -3.93 -1.21 -1.52
C LEU A 71 -5.08 -0.79 -0.59
N LYS A 72 -5.94 -1.72 -0.17
CA LYS A 72 -6.98 -1.47 0.82
C LYS A 72 -6.38 -0.96 2.14
N ALA A 73 -5.32 -1.59 2.63
CA ALA A 73 -4.62 -1.16 3.84
C ALA A 73 -4.00 0.23 3.71
N LEU A 74 -3.56 0.63 2.52
CA LEU A 74 -3.07 1.99 2.27
C LEU A 74 -4.21 3.02 2.22
N ALA A 75 -5.39 2.63 1.71
CA ALA A 75 -6.55 3.50 1.57
C ALA A 75 -7.38 3.65 2.86
N GLU A 76 -7.43 2.61 3.70
CA GLU A 76 -8.27 2.55 4.91
C GLU A 76 -7.40 2.58 6.18
N PRO A 77 -7.40 3.70 6.95
CA PRO A 77 -6.53 3.85 8.12
C PRO A 77 -6.76 2.81 9.22
N SER A 78 -8.00 2.33 9.39
CA SER A 78 -8.36 1.30 10.36
C SER A 78 -7.71 -0.05 10.01
N VAL A 79 -7.82 -0.47 8.74
CA VAL A 79 -7.17 -1.69 8.24
C VAL A 79 -5.65 -1.62 8.44
N ALA A 80 -5.05 -0.45 8.16
CA ALA A 80 -3.63 -0.24 8.39
C ALA A 80 -3.23 -0.41 9.86
N ALA A 81 -4.05 0.10 10.79
CA ALA A 81 -3.80 -0.01 12.22
C ALA A 81 -3.87 -1.46 12.71
N ASP A 82 -4.87 -2.22 12.24
CA ASP A 82 -5.04 -3.63 12.60
C ASP A 82 -3.88 -4.49 12.08
N ILE A 83 -3.44 -4.29 10.83
CA ILE A 83 -2.29 -5.00 10.25
C ILE A 83 -1.00 -4.64 10.99
N ARG A 84 -0.81 -3.38 11.39
CA ARG A 84 0.36 -2.99 12.21
C ARG A 84 0.36 -3.70 13.57
N ASN A 85 -0.78 -3.76 14.25
CA ASN A 85 -0.93 -4.48 15.52
C ASN A 85 -0.58 -5.97 15.33
N LEU A 86 -1.10 -6.61 14.29
CA LEU A 86 -0.72 -7.98 13.94
C LEU A 86 0.78 -8.11 13.64
N GLY A 87 1.36 -7.15 12.93
CA GLY A 87 2.79 -7.10 12.63
C GLY A 87 3.67 -7.03 13.89
N TYR A 88 3.25 -6.25 14.89
CA TYR A 88 3.93 -6.21 16.19
C TYR A 88 3.80 -7.53 16.95
N ARG A 89 2.60 -8.11 17.00
CA ARG A 89 2.35 -9.39 17.70
C ARG A 89 3.08 -10.58 17.08
N THR A 90 3.28 -10.55 15.76
CA THR A 90 4.02 -11.58 15.02
C THR A 90 5.52 -11.32 14.96
N GLY A 91 6.00 -10.21 15.54
CA GLY A 91 7.41 -9.81 15.51
C GLY A 91 7.94 -9.40 14.14
N ARG A 92 7.07 -9.26 13.13
CA ARG A 92 7.43 -8.82 11.77
C ARG A 92 7.68 -7.33 11.67
N LEU A 93 7.01 -6.55 12.52
CA LEU A 93 7.26 -5.13 12.68
C LEU A 93 7.89 -4.93 14.07
N SER A 94 8.96 -4.16 14.13
CA SER A 94 9.38 -3.58 15.40
C SER A 94 8.47 -2.40 15.70
N ALA A 95 8.01 -2.28 16.94
CA ALA A 95 7.33 -1.07 17.37
C ALA A 95 8.21 0.14 17.04
N PRO A 96 7.66 1.21 16.41
CA PRO A 96 8.43 2.43 16.27
C PRO A 96 8.87 2.88 17.67
N PRO A 97 10.10 3.37 17.83
CA PRO A 97 10.58 3.80 19.14
C PRO A 97 9.64 4.87 19.69
N SER A 98 9.22 4.67 20.93
CA SER A 98 8.43 5.65 21.67
C SER A 98 9.19 6.98 21.78
N LEU A 99 8.45 8.08 22.02
CA LEU A 99 9.05 9.39 22.27
C LEU A 99 10.12 9.34 23.38
N ALA A 100 9.87 8.54 24.43
CA ALA A 100 10.82 8.33 25.52
C ALA A 100 12.10 7.61 25.06
N GLU A 101 12.00 6.64 24.16
CA GLU A 101 13.16 5.95 23.57
C GLU A 101 13.94 6.88 22.63
N ILE A 102 13.25 7.72 21.86
CA ILE A 102 13.88 8.75 21.02
C ILE A 102 14.61 9.79 21.90
N ASP A 103 13.99 10.23 23.00
CA ASP A 103 14.60 11.16 23.96
C ASP A 103 15.81 10.53 24.64
N ARG A 104 15.71 9.25 25.04
CA ARG A 104 16.81 8.48 25.61
C ARG A 104 17.95 8.32 24.61
N GLU A 105 17.67 7.96 23.37
CA GLU A 105 18.69 7.86 22.32
C GLU A 105 19.37 9.20 22.06
N ARG A 106 18.60 10.29 22.01
CA ARG A 106 19.18 11.64 21.90
C ARG A 106 20.10 11.90 23.09
N ALA A 107 19.63 11.71 24.32
CA ALA A 107 20.43 11.90 25.53
C ALA A 107 21.71 11.05 25.53
N LEU A 108 21.64 9.78 25.14
CA LEU A 108 22.79 8.89 25.03
C LEU A 108 23.77 9.33 23.96
N ARG A 109 23.30 9.77 22.78
CA ARG A 109 24.16 10.34 21.73
C ARG A 109 24.84 11.63 22.19
N TRP A 110 24.16 12.45 22.99
CA TRP A 110 24.73 13.65 23.59
C TRP A 110 25.77 13.29 24.64
N LEU A 111 25.49 12.35 25.55
CA LEU A 111 26.45 11.89 26.58
C LEU A 111 27.69 11.24 25.97
N GLY A 112 27.53 10.42 24.93
CA GLY A 112 28.65 9.82 24.19
C GLY A 112 29.49 10.82 23.41
N ARG A 113 28.96 12.03 23.12
CA ARG A 113 29.70 13.12 22.47
C ARG A 113 30.27 14.17 23.42
N SER A 114 29.70 14.36 24.61
CA SER A 114 29.98 15.54 25.44
C SER A 114 30.31 15.26 26.92
N GLY A 115 30.21 14.03 27.41
CA GLY A 115 30.67 13.66 28.76
C GLY A 115 30.01 14.42 29.94
N VAL A 116 29.05 15.32 29.70
CA VAL A 116 28.38 16.12 30.72
C VAL A 116 26.92 16.36 30.31
N LEU A 117 25.98 16.00 31.19
CA LEU A 117 24.55 16.27 31.01
C LEU A 117 24.28 17.77 31.29
N PRO A 118 23.66 18.55 30.38
CA PRO A 118 23.25 19.91 30.71
C PRO A 118 22.12 19.90 31.76
N PRO A 119 22.10 20.86 32.70
CA PRO A 119 21.09 20.92 33.75
C PRO A 119 19.69 21.12 33.17
N PRO A 120 18.64 20.58 33.83
CA PRO A 120 17.27 20.66 33.32
C PRO A 120 16.83 22.12 33.18
N PRO A 121 16.07 22.46 32.12
CA PRO A 121 15.57 23.81 31.93
C PRO A 121 14.61 24.19 33.07
N HIS A 122 14.90 25.31 33.73
CA HIS A 122 14.02 25.88 34.74
C HIS A 122 12.67 26.23 34.10
N ARG A 123 11.59 25.55 34.54
CA ARG A 123 10.23 26.03 34.28
C ARG A 123 9.97 27.24 35.17
N PRO A 124 9.66 28.43 34.62
CA PRO A 124 9.14 29.52 35.42
C PRO A 124 7.76 29.12 35.97
N ARG A 125 7.52 29.47 37.25
CA ARG A 125 6.27 29.26 37.98
C ARG A 125 5.14 30.12 37.43
#